data_AF-A0A954QKI0-F1
#
_entry.id   AF-A0A954QKI0-F1
#
_cell.length_a   1.000
_cell.length_b   1.000
_cell.length_c   1.000
_cell.angle_alpha   90.00
_cell.angle_beta   90.00
_cell.angle_gamma   90.00
#
_symmetry.space_group_name_H-M   'P 1'
#
loop_
_entity.id
_entity.type
_entity.pdbx_description
1 polymer ?
#
loop_
_entity_poly.entity_id
_entity_poly.type
_entity_poly.pdbx_seq_one_letter_code
_entity_poly.pdbx_strand_id
1 'polypeptide(L)'
;IDFVTDKNLAEWQFVEQDLSFSHLGITDLTRANFTGATLSHTRLGGATLTDTNFRSAIISGADLSSTVRKGFTPAQLYETASYQQRDLRDVDFSFNDLGGWSLSGQDLKNASFRYSDLSNTEFLDADISHADFSRSNITADQLASTASYQRLDLHGLNLTGVTLNDFDFHLQNLTNAVFGYTPTDCCEESPDIRNVSFANAKLNNARLEEFRSADQQDGFRTVDFSGADLSSAHVGDFARDAKFSADTTYNQWTRFPPGFDPVARGLRFVRSADGDFDGDGQVLNDDLQALIDHRGSSDLKYDVDRNEIVDHSDVVAWITDIKHTQVGDVNLDGRFDELDLMVVLQIGMYEPDRYYLSQPNADWESGDWNGDGYFDAGDLVFAFARGGYRQPARAAHTVPEPTGVLLCLGGWMHVWSLRRSTTRHALTA
;
A
#
# COMPACT_ATOMS: atom_id res chain seq x y z
N ILE A 1 -1.09 26.26 -34.12
CA ILE A 1 -0.32 26.64 -35.33
C ILE A 1 0.62 25.48 -35.62
N ASP A 2 0.64 24.96 -36.84
CA ASP A 2 1.44 23.77 -37.18
C ASP A 2 2.87 24.22 -37.56
N PHE A 3 3.75 24.38 -36.56
CA PHE A 3 5.15 24.83 -36.75
C PHE A 3 6.08 23.72 -37.31
N VAL A 4 5.51 22.62 -37.81
CA VAL A 4 6.18 21.35 -38.13
C VAL A 4 7.31 21.46 -39.16
N THR A 5 7.48 22.60 -39.83
CA THR A 5 8.58 22.81 -40.79
C THR A 5 9.77 23.62 -40.25
N ASP A 6 9.60 24.47 -39.25
CA ASP A 6 10.68 25.32 -38.74
C ASP A 6 11.33 24.71 -37.50
N LYS A 7 12.47 24.06 -37.72
CA LYS A 7 13.34 23.56 -36.64
C LYS A 7 14.07 24.68 -35.89
N ASN A 8 13.88 25.94 -36.28
CA ASN A 8 14.49 27.10 -35.64
C ASN A 8 13.47 28.23 -35.46
N LEU A 9 13.04 28.39 -34.22
CA LEU A 9 12.18 29.46 -33.72
C LEU A 9 12.93 30.28 -32.64
N ALA A 10 14.26 30.35 -32.72
CA ALA A 10 15.07 31.13 -31.80
C ALA A 10 14.69 32.61 -31.85
N GLU A 11 14.60 33.25 -30.68
CA GLU A 11 14.20 34.67 -30.49
C GLU A 11 12.74 35.00 -30.85
N TRP A 12 11.92 34.01 -31.26
CA TRP A 12 10.52 34.25 -31.61
C TRP A 12 9.70 34.75 -30.42
N GLN A 13 8.67 35.55 -30.71
CA GLN A 13 7.79 36.14 -29.71
C GLN A 13 6.42 35.43 -29.75
N PHE A 14 6.12 34.70 -28.69
CA PHE A 14 4.86 33.99 -28.46
C PHE A 14 4.10 34.54 -27.24
N VAL A 15 4.31 35.83 -26.94
CA VAL A 15 3.73 36.51 -25.78
C VAL A 15 2.20 36.38 -25.80
N GLU A 16 1.64 35.91 -24.69
CA GLU A 16 0.19 35.72 -24.48
C GLU A 16 -0.51 34.87 -25.55
N GLN A 17 0.24 34.07 -26.31
CA GLN A 17 -0.35 33.20 -27.34
C GLN A 17 -0.90 31.93 -26.72
N ASP A 18 -2.01 31.45 -27.27
CA ASP A 18 -2.49 30.09 -27.03
C ASP A 18 -1.80 29.13 -27.99
N LEU A 19 -0.98 28.25 -27.42
CA LEU A 19 -0.21 27.22 -28.11
C LEU A 19 -0.57 25.84 -27.59
N SER A 20 -1.69 25.69 -26.88
CA SER A 20 -2.14 24.41 -26.37
C SER A 20 -2.18 23.35 -27.48
N PHE A 21 -1.75 22.14 -27.13
CA PHE A 21 -1.66 20.99 -28.05
C PHE A 21 -0.73 21.17 -29.27
N SER A 22 0.03 22.27 -29.37
CA SER A 22 0.96 22.49 -30.49
C SER A 22 2.18 21.57 -30.42
N HIS A 23 2.86 21.38 -31.56
CA HIS A 23 4.10 20.61 -31.64
C HIS A 23 5.30 21.53 -31.84
N LEU A 24 6.16 21.59 -30.82
CA LEU A 24 7.41 22.35 -30.78
C LEU A 24 8.60 21.48 -30.36
N GLY A 25 8.42 20.15 -30.35
CA GLY A 25 9.45 19.19 -29.95
C GLY A 25 10.62 19.19 -30.93
N ILE A 26 11.84 19.08 -30.40
CA ILE A 26 13.10 19.09 -31.18
C ILE A 26 13.31 20.41 -31.95
N THR A 27 12.58 21.48 -31.62
CA THR A 27 12.76 22.82 -32.19
C THR A 27 13.80 23.61 -31.41
N ASP A 28 14.60 24.43 -32.09
CA ASP A 28 15.43 25.44 -31.43
C ASP A 28 14.56 26.64 -31.02
N LEU A 29 14.34 26.81 -29.72
CA LEU A 29 13.61 27.92 -29.12
C LEU A 29 14.53 28.84 -28.33
N THR A 30 15.84 28.81 -28.61
CA THR A 30 16.82 29.63 -27.89
C THR A 30 16.39 31.09 -27.85
N ARG A 31 16.30 31.69 -26.65
CA ARG A 31 15.84 33.07 -26.43
C ARG A 31 14.42 33.40 -26.93
N ALA A 32 13.58 32.40 -27.21
CA ALA A 32 12.18 32.62 -27.51
C ALA A 32 11.44 33.17 -26.27
N ASN A 33 10.34 33.87 -26.49
CA ASN A 33 9.57 34.52 -25.45
C ASN A 33 8.15 33.97 -25.38
N PHE A 34 7.87 33.18 -24.34
CA PHE A 34 6.55 32.62 -24.00
C PHE A 34 5.90 33.34 -22.82
N THR A 35 6.25 34.62 -22.57
CA THR A 35 5.65 35.36 -21.45
C THR A 35 4.12 35.32 -21.53
N GLY A 36 3.47 34.79 -20.49
CA GLY A 36 2.01 34.67 -20.42
C GLY A 36 1.36 33.71 -21.43
N ALA A 37 2.16 32.93 -22.18
CA ALA A 37 1.62 31.99 -23.16
C ALA A 37 0.91 30.81 -22.49
N THR A 38 -0.09 30.24 -23.17
CA THR A 38 -0.72 28.98 -22.75
C THR A 38 -0.08 27.84 -23.53
N LEU A 39 0.64 26.96 -22.83
CA LEU A 39 1.39 25.82 -23.36
C LEU A 39 0.80 24.49 -22.87
N SER A 40 -0.46 24.47 -22.43
CA SER A 40 -1.06 23.25 -21.89
C SER A 40 -1.09 22.15 -22.95
N HIS A 41 -0.56 20.98 -22.61
CA HIS A 41 -0.39 19.84 -23.52
C HIS A 41 0.43 20.13 -24.80
N THR A 42 1.23 21.19 -24.81
CA THR A 42 2.19 21.45 -25.89
C THR A 42 3.34 20.45 -25.82
N ARG A 43 3.74 19.89 -26.97
CA ARG A 43 4.89 18.99 -27.05
C ARG A 43 6.18 19.80 -27.22
N LEU A 44 7.01 19.86 -26.19
CA LEU A 44 8.33 20.50 -26.18
C LEU A 44 9.47 19.47 -26.03
N GLY A 45 9.16 18.16 -26.02
CA GLY A 45 10.13 17.09 -25.87
C GLY A 45 11.37 17.27 -26.75
N GLY A 46 12.54 17.35 -26.12
CA GLY A 46 13.84 17.52 -26.77
C GLY A 46 14.11 18.89 -27.43
N ALA A 47 13.25 19.90 -27.24
CA ALA A 47 13.48 21.26 -27.72
C ALA A 47 14.69 21.93 -27.05
N THR A 48 15.35 22.86 -27.75
CA THR A 48 16.40 23.71 -27.16
C THR A 48 15.77 24.91 -26.49
N LEU A 49 15.84 24.97 -25.15
CA LEU A 49 15.18 25.98 -24.31
C LEU A 49 16.16 26.97 -23.65
N THR A 50 17.42 26.99 -24.10
CA THR A 50 18.45 27.94 -23.63
C THR A 50 17.93 29.38 -23.64
N ASP A 51 17.99 30.05 -22.49
CA ASP A 51 17.56 31.45 -22.30
C ASP A 51 16.11 31.73 -22.76
N THR A 52 15.26 30.71 -22.85
CA THR A 52 13.84 30.87 -23.20
C THR A 52 13.09 31.48 -22.02
N ASN A 53 12.24 32.48 -22.26
CA ASN A 53 11.46 33.12 -21.22
C ASN A 53 10.09 32.46 -21.08
N PHE A 54 9.84 31.77 -19.97
CA PHE A 54 8.57 31.11 -19.62
C PHE A 54 7.76 31.87 -18.56
N ARG A 55 8.11 33.13 -18.27
CA ARG A 55 7.48 33.90 -17.21
C ARG A 55 5.97 33.94 -17.35
N SER A 56 5.26 33.55 -16.30
CA SER A 56 3.79 33.49 -16.25
C SER A 56 3.15 32.57 -17.32
N ALA A 57 3.90 31.68 -17.96
CA ALA A 57 3.34 30.71 -18.89
C ALA A 57 2.55 29.62 -18.13
N ILE A 58 1.49 29.09 -18.74
CA ILE A 58 0.71 27.96 -18.23
C ILE A 58 1.22 26.70 -18.93
N ILE A 59 1.74 25.73 -18.18
CA ILE A 59 2.42 24.54 -18.72
C ILE A 59 1.79 23.21 -18.26
N SER A 60 0.61 23.22 -17.66
CA SER A 60 -0.09 21.99 -17.23
C SER A 60 -0.21 20.99 -18.40
N GLY A 61 0.24 19.76 -18.22
CA GLY A 61 0.22 18.74 -19.27
C GLY A 61 1.27 18.89 -20.37
N ALA A 62 2.14 19.89 -20.32
CA ALA A 62 3.19 20.07 -21.33
C ALA A 62 4.21 18.93 -21.28
N ASP A 63 4.73 18.54 -22.43
CA ASP A 63 5.83 17.58 -22.53
C ASP A 63 7.16 18.34 -22.52
N LEU A 64 7.88 18.27 -21.40
CA LEU A 64 9.21 18.84 -21.17
C LEU A 64 10.29 17.75 -21.12
N SER A 65 10.03 16.57 -21.70
CA SER A 65 10.97 15.46 -21.67
C SER A 65 12.28 15.80 -22.39
N SER A 66 13.41 15.34 -21.87
CA SER A 66 14.74 15.57 -22.47
C SER A 66 15.12 17.04 -22.75
N THR A 67 14.60 18.01 -21.99
CA THR A 67 14.84 19.45 -22.21
C THR A 67 15.94 20.04 -21.31
N VAL A 68 16.26 19.45 -20.17
CA VAL A 68 17.24 20.02 -19.22
C VAL A 68 18.64 20.08 -19.83
N ARG A 69 19.08 19.00 -20.49
CA ARG A 69 20.35 18.98 -21.25
C ARG A 69 20.36 19.94 -22.45
N LYS A 70 19.21 20.53 -22.77
CA LYS A 70 18.96 21.46 -23.87
C LYS A 70 18.65 22.88 -23.37
N GLY A 71 18.94 23.17 -22.11
CA GLY A 71 18.92 24.51 -21.54
C GLY A 71 17.68 24.85 -20.71
N PHE A 72 16.77 23.90 -20.45
CA PHE A 72 15.70 24.10 -19.48
C PHE A 72 16.25 24.03 -18.05
N THR A 73 15.87 24.98 -17.21
CA THR A 73 16.43 25.17 -15.86
C THR A 73 15.32 25.24 -14.81
N PRO A 74 15.63 24.97 -13.53
CA PRO A 74 14.65 25.15 -12.47
C PRO A 74 14.14 26.60 -12.38
N ALA A 75 14.99 27.60 -12.62
CA ALA A 75 14.58 29.01 -12.63
C ALA A 75 13.48 29.29 -13.67
N GLN A 76 13.61 28.73 -14.88
CA GLN A 76 12.59 28.86 -15.92
C GLN A 76 11.28 28.16 -15.53
N LEU A 77 11.34 26.99 -14.89
CA LEU A 77 10.15 26.33 -14.35
C LEU A 77 9.48 27.21 -13.28
N TYR A 78 10.25 27.72 -12.32
CA TYR A 78 9.74 28.47 -11.18
C TYR A 78 9.08 29.79 -11.57
N GLU A 79 9.47 30.38 -12.70
CA GLU A 79 8.84 31.60 -13.21
C GLU A 79 7.49 31.36 -13.93
N THR A 80 7.11 30.12 -14.21
CA THR A 80 5.81 29.79 -14.84
C THR A 80 4.64 30.13 -13.92
N ALA A 81 3.49 30.45 -14.51
CA ALA A 81 2.25 30.62 -13.75
C ALA A 81 1.83 29.29 -13.11
N SER A 82 1.99 28.17 -13.82
CA SER A 82 1.72 26.81 -13.34
C SER A 82 2.47 26.48 -12.04
N TYR A 83 3.79 26.73 -11.98
CA TYR A 83 4.56 26.50 -10.75
C TYR A 83 4.04 27.36 -9.59
N GLN A 84 3.86 28.67 -9.81
CA GLN A 84 3.39 29.61 -8.80
C GLN A 84 1.97 29.29 -8.28
N GLN A 85 1.13 28.67 -9.12
CA GLN A 85 -0.22 28.23 -8.78
C GLN A 85 -0.27 26.82 -8.20
N ARG A 86 0.89 26.16 -8.03
CA ARG A 86 1.01 24.78 -7.58
C ARG A 86 0.38 23.74 -8.54
N ASP A 87 0.24 24.06 -9.82
CA ASP A 87 -0.38 23.19 -10.83
C ASP A 87 0.65 22.73 -11.87
N LEU A 88 1.25 21.57 -11.62
CA LEU A 88 2.15 20.87 -12.54
C LEU A 88 1.57 19.51 -12.96
N ARG A 89 0.23 19.39 -12.91
CA ARG A 89 -0.46 18.16 -13.31
C ARG A 89 -0.16 17.80 -14.75
N ASP A 90 -0.08 16.51 -15.00
CA ASP A 90 0.12 15.89 -16.31
C ASP A 90 1.44 16.30 -17.02
N VAL A 91 2.33 17.06 -16.38
CA VAL A 91 3.60 17.49 -17.00
C VAL A 91 4.54 16.31 -17.15
N ASP A 92 5.13 16.17 -18.33
CA ASP A 92 6.14 15.13 -18.59
C ASP A 92 7.55 15.70 -18.40
N PHE A 93 8.20 15.30 -17.31
CA PHE A 93 9.59 15.61 -16.98
C PHE A 93 10.56 14.49 -17.36
N SER A 94 10.13 13.46 -18.09
CA SER A 94 10.93 12.26 -18.34
C SER A 94 12.31 12.54 -18.96
N PHE A 95 13.28 11.67 -18.67
CA PHE A 95 14.64 11.71 -19.21
C PHE A 95 15.44 12.99 -18.88
N ASN A 96 15.08 13.69 -17.81
CA ASN A 96 15.78 14.88 -17.35
C ASN A 96 16.65 14.60 -16.12
N ASP A 97 17.67 15.44 -15.93
CA ASP A 97 18.36 15.58 -14.65
C ASP A 97 17.68 16.69 -13.86
N LEU A 98 16.89 16.30 -12.85
CA LEU A 98 16.15 17.19 -11.97
C LEU A 98 16.84 17.34 -10.60
N GLY A 99 18.13 16.99 -10.53
CA GLY A 99 18.87 17.01 -9.27
C GLY A 99 18.86 18.40 -8.63
N GLY A 100 18.46 18.46 -7.36
CA GLY A 100 18.35 19.71 -6.59
C GLY A 100 17.18 20.63 -6.96
N TRP A 101 16.23 20.18 -7.79
CA TRP A 101 14.99 20.91 -8.04
C TRP A 101 14.05 20.82 -6.83
N SER A 102 13.22 21.84 -6.63
CA SER A 102 12.17 21.82 -5.63
C SER A 102 10.82 21.69 -6.35
N LEU A 103 10.10 20.62 -6.03
CA LEU A 103 8.72 20.37 -6.44
C LEU A 103 7.80 20.30 -5.22
N SER A 104 8.23 20.94 -4.12
CA SER A 104 7.56 20.92 -2.83
C SER A 104 6.18 21.62 -2.88
N GLY A 105 5.15 20.89 -2.45
CA GLY A 105 3.76 21.34 -2.39
C GLY A 105 3.12 21.57 -3.76
N GLN A 106 3.68 20.98 -4.82
CA GLN A 106 3.09 21.01 -6.16
C GLN A 106 2.02 19.92 -6.30
N ASP A 107 0.96 20.20 -7.08
CA ASP A 107 0.09 19.15 -7.63
C ASP A 107 0.80 18.53 -8.84
N LEU A 108 1.23 17.29 -8.69
CA LEU A 108 1.95 16.47 -9.67
C LEU A 108 1.11 15.27 -10.12
N LYS A 109 -0.22 15.35 -10.01
CA LYS A 109 -1.09 14.27 -10.48
C LYS A 109 -0.80 13.93 -11.94
N ASN A 110 -0.64 12.64 -12.22
CA ASN A 110 -0.27 12.09 -13.53
C ASN A 110 1.04 12.66 -14.13
N ALA A 111 1.87 13.37 -13.37
CA ALA A 111 3.16 13.85 -13.89
C ALA A 111 4.09 12.66 -14.16
N SER A 112 4.95 12.78 -15.16
CA SER A 112 5.92 11.73 -15.49
C SER A 112 7.34 12.16 -15.16
N PHE A 113 8.04 11.31 -14.42
CA PHE A 113 9.46 11.40 -14.05
C PHE A 113 10.26 10.23 -14.61
N ARG A 114 9.73 9.55 -15.64
CA ARG A 114 10.31 8.31 -16.15
C ARG A 114 11.76 8.52 -16.61
N TYR A 115 12.67 7.62 -16.21
CA TYR A 115 14.12 7.71 -16.47
C TYR A 115 14.79 9.03 -16.02
N SER A 116 14.21 9.76 -15.07
CA SER A 116 14.81 11.02 -14.59
C SER A 116 15.77 10.78 -13.43
N ASP A 117 16.80 11.61 -13.34
CA ASP A 117 17.63 11.72 -12.13
C ASP A 117 16.95 12.71 -11.17
N LEU A 118 16.56 12.20 -10.00
CA LEU A 118 15.86 12.88 -8.92
C LEU A 118 16.79 13.10 -7.71
N SER A 119 18.11 13.02 -7.88
CA SER A 119 19.08 13.17 -6.80
C SER A 119 18.92 14.52 -6.08
N ASN A 120 18.49 14.49 -4.81
CA ASN A 120 18.19 15.69 -4.01
C ASN A 120 17.03 16.56 -4.54
N THR A 121 16.15 16.00 -5.38
CA THR A 121 14.89 16.67 -5.73
C THR A 121 13.97 16.66 -4.51
N GLU A 122 13.33 17.79 -4.20
CA GLU A 122 12.42 17.92 -3.06
C GLU A 122 10.96 17.69 -3.50
N PHE A 123 10.25 16.80 -2.80
CA PHE A 123 8.82 16.51 -3.04
C PHE A 123 7.95 16.78 -1.80
N LEU A 124 8.47 17.54 -0.83
CA LEU A 124 7.78 17.79 0.45
C LEU A 124 6.37 18.31 0.19
N ASP A 125 5.35 17.69 0.79
CA ASP A 125 3.94 18.05 0.65
C ASP A 125 3.37 17.99 -0.79
N ALA A 126 4.06 17.38 -1.74
CA ALA A 126 3.55 17.25 -3.12
C ALA A 126 2.45 16.19 -3.25
N ASP A 127 1.50 16.41 -4.17
CA ASP A 127 0.49 15.42 -4.55
C ASP A 127 0.98 14.64 -5.77
N ILE A 128 1.31 13.36 -5.59
CA ILE A 128 1.92 12.47 -6.59
C ILE A 128 0.98 11.34 -6.99
N SER A 129 -0.33 11.49 -6.74
CA SER A 129 -1.34 10.49 -7.14
C SER A 129 -1.23 10.23 -8.65
N HIS A 130 -1.18 8.96 -9.07
CA HIS A 130 -0.97 8.56 -10.47
C HIS A 130 0.36 9.00 -11.13
N ALA A 131 1.34 9.52 -10.40
CA ALA A 131 2.61 9.91 -10.99
C ALA A 131 3.43 8.70 -11.48
N ASP A 132 4.22 8.92 -12.54
CA ASP A 132 5.09 7.89 -13.12
C ASP A 132 6.55 8.12 -12.76
N PHE A 133 7.06 7.37 -11.79
CA PHE A 133 8.47 7.37 -11.38
C PHE A 133 9.27 6.23 -12.01
N SER A 134 8.74 5.57 -13.04
CA SER A 134 9.37 4.38 -13.59
C SER A 134 10.81 4.62 -14.02
N ARG A 135 11.73 3.78 -13.51
CA ARG A 135 13.17 3.82 -13.79
C ARG A 135 13.85 5.14 -13.42
N SER A 136 13.23 5.92 -12.53
CA SER A 136 13.90 7.00 -11.82
C SER A 136 14.67 6.43 -10.61
N ASN A 137 15.43 7.29 -9.94
CA ASN A 137 16.14 7.00 -8.69
C ASN A 137 15.45 7.63 -7.47
N ILE A 138 14.11 7.74 -7.46
CA ILE A 138 13.36 8.19 -6.28
C ILE A 138 13.69 7.33 -5.04
N THR A 139 13.90 7.95 -3.89
CA THR A 139 14.20 7.26 -2.63
C THR A 139 12.97 7.12 -1.72
N ALA A 140 13.06 6.22 -0.72
CA ALA A 140 12.02 6.05 0.29
C ALA A 140 11.73 7.38 1.03
N ASP A 141 12.78 8.12 1.43
CA ASP A 141 12.64 9.41 2.11
C ASP A 141 11.92 10.46 1.23
N GLN A 142 12.25 10.51 -0.07
CA GLN A 142 11.59 11.42 -1.00
C GLN A 142 10.10 11.08 -1.14
N LEU A 143 9.77 9.79 -1.29
CA LEU A 143 8.39 9.34 -1.36
C LEU A 143 7.62 9.64 -0.05
N ALA A 144 8.23 9.33 1.10
CA ALA A 144 7.67 9.57 2.43
C ALA A 144 7.42 11.04 2.72
N SER A 145 8.20 11.95 2.13
CA SER A 145 8.01 13.40 2.29
C SER A 145 6.76 13.96 1.59
N THR A 146 6.14 13.21 0.68
CA THR A 146 5.02 13.71 -0.11
C THR A 146 3.72 13.79 0.69
N ALA A 147 2.83 14.72 0.32
CA ALA A 147 1.50 14.79 0.92
C ALA A 147 0.64 13.56 0.59
N SER A 148 0.99 12.81 -0.45
CA SER A 148 0.28 11.58 -0.85
C SER A 148 0.60 10.44 0.10
N TYR A 149 1.88 10.25 0.41
CA TYR A 149 2.33 9.26 1.40
C TYR A 149 1.77 9.55 2.80
N GLN A 150 1.80 10.81 3.24
CA GLN A 150 1.29 11.21 4.56
C GLN A 150 -0.23 11.02 4.71
N ARG A 151 -0.98 11.05 3.60
CA ARG A 151 -2.43 10.76 3.57
C ARG A 151 -2.73 9.27 3.37
N LEU A 152 -1.71 8.41 3.41
CA LEU A 152 -1.80 7.00 3.12
C LEU A 152 -2.38 6.68 1.73
N ASP A 153 -2.13 7.55 0.75
CA ASP A 153 -2.74 7.46 -0.58
C ASP A 153 -1.73 7.59 -1.71
N LEU A 154 -1.30 6.45 -2.24
CA LEU A 154 -0.33 6.31 -3.33
C LEU A 154 -0.96 5.60 -4.54
N HIS A 155 -2.28 5.75 -4.72
CA HIS A 155 -3.00 5.05 -5.77
C HIS A 155 -2.49 5.43 -7.17
N GLY A 156 -2.41 4.44 -8.04
CA GLY A 156 -2.00 4.60 -9.44
C GLY A 156 -0.53 4.94 -9.66
N LEU A 157 0.29 5.01 -8.61
CA LEU A 157 1.72 5.30 -8.71
C LEU A 157 2.44 4.23 -9.56
N ASN A 158 3.34 4.65 -10.45
CA ASN A 158 4.19 3.72 -11.20
C ASN A 158 5.65 3.78 -10.71
N LEU A 159 6.11 2.69 -10.11
CA LEU A 159 7.47 2.49 -9.58
C LEU A 159 8.21 1.39 -10.35
N THR A 160 7.79 1.08 -11.59
CA THR A 160 8.46 0.08 -12.44
C THR A 160 9.94 0.42 -12.60
N GLY A 161 10.85 -0.49 -12.28
CA GLY A 161 12.30 -0.31 -12.44
C GLY A 161 12.95 0.58 -11.38
N VAL A 162 12.23 1.00 -10.34
CA VAL A 162 12.80 1.69 -9.17
C VAL A 162 13.37 0.65 -8.20
N THR A 163 14.54 0.90 -7.63
CA THR A 163 15.09 0.09 -6.53
C THR A 163 14.31 0.41 -5.25
N LEU A 164 13.58 -0.56 -4.72
CA LEU A 164 12.63 -0.37 -3.62
C LEU A 164 13.19 -0.76 -2.25
N ASN A 165 14.50 -0.97 -2.13
CA ASN A 165 15.11 -1.40 -0.87
C ASN A 165 14.69 -0.51 0.31
N ASP A 166 14.19 -1.16 1.36
CA ASP A 166 13.75 -0.53 2.62
C ASP A 166 12.55 0.43 2.48
N PHE A 167 11.81 0.38 1.37
CA PHE A 167 10.56 1.13 1.25
C PHE A 167 9.51 0.56 2.20
N ASP A 168 8.85 1.47 2.91
CA ASP A 168 7.69 1.15 3.74
C ASP A 168 6.41 1.59 3.02
N PHE A 169 5.49 0.66 2.80
CA PHE A 169 4.15 0.93 2.30
C PHE A 169 3.08 0.49 3.29
N HIS A 170 3.42 0.42 4.59
CA HIS A 170 2.48 0.07 5.63
C HIS A 170 1.22 0.95 5.57
N LEU A 171 0.05 0.31 5.57
CA LEU A 171 -1.29 0.93 5.47
C LEU A 171 -1.59 1.71 4.18
N GLN A 172 -0.65 1.79 3.25
CA GLN A 172 -0.80 2.63 2.06
C GLN A 172 -1.91 2.12 1.12
N ASN A 173 -2.67 3.04 0.54
CA ASN A 173 -3.50 2.76 -0.61
C ASN A 173 -2.63 2.72 -1.88
N LEU A 174 -2.37 1.53 -2.38
CA LEU A 174 -1.61 1.25 -3.60
C LEU A 174 -2.52 0.70 -4.71
N THR A 175 -3.81 1.03 -4.67
CA THR A 175 -4.76 0.59 -5.70
C THR A 175 -4.29 1.07 -7.07
N ASN A 176 -4.27 0.18 -8.07
CA ASN A 176 -3.75 0.43 -9.42
C ASN A 176 -2.25 0.80 -9.50
N ALA A 177 -1.48 0.70 -8.42
CA ALA A 177 -0.04 0.97 -8.46
C ALA A 177 0.70 -0.09 -9.29
N VAL A 178 1.82 0.28 -9.90
CA VAL A 178 2.60 -0.61 -10.77
C VAL A 178 4.01 -0.72 -10.24
N PHE A 179 4.45 -1.96 -10.00
CA PHE A 179 5.78 -2.30 -9.54
C PHE A 179 6.43 -3.33 -10.45
N GLY A 180 7.76 -3.41 -10.35
CA GLY A 180 8.56 -4.47 -10.98
C GLY A 180 9.17 -4.05 -12.31
N TYR A 181 9.14 -4.89 -13.35
CA TYR A 181 9.85 -4.65 -14.61
C TYR A 181 8.95 -4.86 -15.84
N THR A 182 9.41 -4.49 -17.03
CA THR A 182 8.74 -4.80 -18.32
C THR A 182 9.66 -5.62 -19.23
N PRO A 183 9.17 -6.63 -19.97
CA PRO A 183 10.02 -7.69 -20.55
C PRO A 183 10.91 -7.25 -21.71
N THR A 184 10.75 -6.02 -22.21
CA THR A 184 11.40 -5.55 -23.44
C THR A 184 12.90 -5.29 -23.30
N ASP A 185 13.43 -5.23 -22.08
CA ASP A 185 14.82 -4.87 -21.82
C ASP A 185 15.56 -6.05 -21.16
N CYS A 186 15.96 -7.03 -21.96
CA CYS A 186 16.56 -8.29 -21.53
C CYS A 186 17.99 -8.19 -20.94
N CYS A 187 18.49 -6.98 -20.66
CA CYS A 187 19.91 -6.74 -20.39
C CYS A 187 20.22 -5.83 -19.19
N GLU A 188 19.22 -5.33 -18.44
CA GLU A 188 19.49 -4.51 -17.25
C GLU A 188 19.29 -5.31 -15.97
N GLU A 189 20.14 -5.03 -14.97
CA GLU A 189 20.00 -5.58 -13.63
C GLU A 189 18.62 -5.22 -13.10
N SER A 190 17.89 -6.24 -12.65
CA SER A 190 16.55 -6.04 -12.13
C SER A 190 16.63 -5.28 -10.80
N PRO A 191 15.68 -4.36 -10.55
CA PRO A 191 15.67 -3.55 -9.33
C PRO A 191 15.65 -4.46 -8.10
N ASP A 192 16.49 -4.14 -7.12
CA ASP A 192 16.49 -4.85 -5.84
C ASP A 192 15.22 -4.48 -5.07
N ILE A 193 14.55 -5.51 -4.55
CA ILE A 193 13.36 -5.40 -3.71
C ILE A 193 13.62 -6.22 -2.45
N ARG A 194 14.35 -5.58 -1.52
CA ARG A 194 14.64 -6.11 -0.20
C ARG A 194 13.99 -5.28 0.89
N ASN A 195 13.54 -5.94 1.95
CA ASN A 195 13.00 -5.29 3.16
C ASN A 195 11.83 -4.33 2.86
N VAL A 196 11.00 -4.69 1.89
CA VAL A 196 9.82 -3.87 1.55
C VAL A 196 8.64 -4.32 2.39
N SER A 197 8.00 -3.37 3.07
CA SER A 197 6.77 -3.63 3.82
C SER A 197 5.57 -3.24 2.96
N PHE A 198 4.68 -4.19 2.67
CA PHE A 198 3.32 -3.95 2.20
C PHE A 198 2.28 -4.25 3.29
N ALA A 199 2.71 -4.27 4.55
CA ALA A 199 1.84 -4.68 5.66
C ALA A 199 0.56 -3.81 5.70
N ASN A 200 -0.61 -4.46 5.73
CA ASN A 200 -1.92 -3.80 5.70
C ASN A 200 -2.20 -2.88 4.48
N ALA A 201 -1.38 -2.92 3.43
CA ALA A 201 -1.57 -2.10 2.24
C ALA A 201 -2.77 -2.58 1.38
N LYS A 202 -3.43 -1.65 0.69
CA LYS A 202 -4.46 -1.96 -0.31
C LYS A 202 -3.82 -2.06 -1.70
N LEU A 203 -3.73 -3.26 -2.25
CA LEU A 203 -3.06 -3.56 -3.53
C LEU A 203 -4.07 -3.97 -4.62
N ASN A 204 -5.34 -3.62 -4.48
CA ASN A 204 -6.36 -3.99 -5.47
C ASN A 204 -5.99 -3.43 -6.86
N ASN A 205 -6.01 -4.27 -7.89
CA ASN A 205 -5.56 -3.94 -9.25
C ASN A 205 -4.09 -3.52 -9.37
N ALA A 206 -3.30 -3.57 -8.30
CA ALA A 206 -1.88 -3.30 -8.38
C ALA A 206 -1.19 -4.37 -9.24
N ARG A 207 -0.12 -3.99 -9.93
CA ARG A 207 0.72 -4.91 -10.71
C ARG A 207 2.03 -5.13 -9.96
N LEU A 208 2.29 -6.37 -9.57
CA LEU A 208 3.54 -6.80 -8.96
C LEU A 208 4.17 -7.87 -9.87
N GLU A 209 4.76 -7.44 -10.98
CA GLU A 209 5.23 -8.33 -12.05
C GLU A 209 6.72 -8.14 -12.35
N GLU A 210 7.44 -9.22 -12.67
CA GLU A 210 8.80 -9.16 -13.25
C GLU A 210 9.95 -8.68 -12.35
N PHE A 211 9.86 -8.89 -11.04
CA PHE A 211 11.03 -8.84 -10.17
C PHE A 211 11.93 -10.05 -10.47
N ARG A 212 12.94 -9.90 -11.34
CA ARG A 212 14.00 -10.91 -11.49
C ARG A 212 15.09 -10.59 -10.48
N SER A 213 15.85 -11.60 -10.05
CA SER A 213 17.14 -11.35 -9.42
C SER A 213 18.25 -11.58 -10.44
N ALA A 214 19.32 -10.79 -10.37
CA ALA A 214 20.49 -10.95 -11.23
C ALA A 214 21.14 -12.34 -11.12
N ASP A 215 20.92 -13.04 -9.99
CA ASP A 215 21.41 -14.38 -9.71
C ASP A 215 20.42 -15.52 -10.03
N GLN A 216 19.24 -15.22 -10.57
CA GLN A 216 18.18 -16.19 -10.90
C GLN A 216 17.69 -17.04 -9.70
N GLN A 217 17.92 -16.61 -8.45
CA GLN A 217 17.58 -17.43 -7.28
C GLN A 217 16.41 -16.93 -6.43
N ASP A 218 16.17 -15.63 -6.23
CA ASP A 218 15.01 -15.14 -5.44
C ASP A 218 14.66 -13.68 -5.80
N GLY A 219 13.49 -13.46 -6.40
CA GLY A 219 13.05 -12.15 -6.95
C GLY A 219 12.44 -11.19 -5.92
N PHE A 220 11.84 -11.70 -4.85
CA PHE A 220 11.37 -10.93 -3.70
C PHE A 220 12.11 -11.44 -2.47
N ARG A 221 12.85 -10.57 -1.78
CA ARG A 221 13.59 -10.96 -0.58
C ARG A 221 13.09 -10.11 0.58
N THR A 222 12.77 -10.75 1.70
CA THR A 222 12.33 -10.05 2.93
C THR A 222 11.19 -9.06 2.70
N VAL A 223 10.18 -9.45 1.92
CA VAL A 223 8.98 -8.61 1.70
C VAL A 223 7.87 -9.03 2.66
N ASP A 224 7.22 -8.06 3.30
CA ASP A 224 6.10 -8.35 4.20
C ASP A 224 4.74 -8.04 3.57
N PHE A 225 3.91 -9.06 3.37
CA PHE A 225 2.53 -8.93 2.90
C PHE A 225 1.49 -9.11 4.01
N SER A 226 1.87 -9.14 5.27
CA SER A 226 0.96 -9.36 6.40
C SER A 226 -0.22 -8.39 6.38
N GLY A 227 -1.46 -8.89 6.35
CA GLY A 227 -2.69 -8.09 6.32
C GLY A 227 -2.98 -7.31 5.02
N ALA A 228 -2.12 -7.43 4.00
CA ALA A 228 -2.31 -6.75 2.72
C ALA A 228 -3.50 -7.31 1.93
N ASP A 229 -4.21 -6.43 1.22
CA ASP A 229 -5.28 -6.84 0.29
C ASP A 229 -4.77 -6.87 -1.16
N LEU A 230 -4.40 -8.06 -1.62
CA LEU A 230 -4.01 -8.36 -3.01
C LEU A 230 -5.15 -9.01 -3.81
N SER A 231 -6.40 -9.01 -3.34
CA SER A 231 -7.48 -9.84 -3.90
C SER A 231 -7.76 -9.65 -5.40
N SER A 232 -7.43 -8.47 -5.96
CA SER A 232 -7.50 -8.16 -7.39
C SER A 232 -6.15 -7.75 -7.99
N ALA A 233 -5.05 -7.99 -7.26
CA ALA A 233 -3.72 -7.66 -7.74
C ALA A 233 -3.28 -8.63 -8.84
N HIS A 234 -2.49 -8.14 -9.78
CA HIS A 234 -1.78 -8.98 -10.73
C HIS A 234 -0.46 -9.39 -10.08
N VAL A 235 -0.45 -10.59 -9.49
CA VAL A 235 0.71 -11.14 -8.79
C VAL A 235 1.32 -12.27 -9.62
N GLY A 236 2.25 -11.88 -10.49
CA GLY A 236 3.08 -12.79 -11.28
C GLY A 236 2.42 -13.38 -12.52
N ASP A 237 3.00 -13.07 -13.67
CA ASP A 237 2.92 -13.90 -14.88
C ASP A 237 4.31 -14.49 -15.16
N PHE A 238 4.63 -15.60 -14.49
CA PHE A 238 5.73 -16.47 -14.89
C PHE A 238 5.17 -17.87 -15.00
N ALA A 239 4.93 -18.29 -16.22
CA ALA A 239 5.07 -19.69 -16.57
C ALA A 239 6.54 -20.13 -16.37
N ARG A 240 7.07 -20.15 -15.12
CA ARG A 240 7.77 -21.28 -14.48
C ARG A 240 8.63 -20.99 -13.23
N ASP A 241 9.17 -19.79 -12.95
CA ASP A 241 10.33 -19.74 -12.01
C ASP A 241 10.45 -18.57 -11.02
N ALA A 242 9.48 -17.65 -10.90
CA ALA A 242 9.58 -16.59 -9.87
C ALA A 242 9.29 -17.17 -8.46
N LYS A 243 10.34 -17.46 -7.68
CA LYS A 243 10.26 -17.83 -6.27
C LYS A 243 10.35 -16.57 -5.41
N PHE A 244 9.40 -16.43 -4.48
CA PHE A 244 9.59 -15.54 -3.34
C PHE A 244 10.61 -16.19 -2.41
N SER A 245 11.49 -15.41 -1.79
CA SER A 245 12.39 -15.96 -0.79
C SER A 245 11.58 -16.47 0.40
N ALA A 246 12.11 -17.46 1.12
CA ALA A 246 11.51 -17.98 2.35
C ALA A 246 11.41 -16.93 3.49
N ASP A 247 11.94 -15.72 3.27
CA ASP A 247 11.83 -14.59 4.19
C ASP A 247 10.72 -13.62 3.80
N THR A 248 10.05 -13.84 2.68
CA THR A 248 8.82 -13.13 2.35
C THR A 248 7.68 -13.66 3.21
N THR A 249 7.02 -12.79 3.96
CA THR A 249 6.00 -13.18 4.95
C THR A 249 4.58 -12.80 4.55
N TYR A 250 3.62 -13.56 5.06
CA TYR A 250 2.20 -13.24 5.02
C TYR A 250 1.51 -13.83 6.25
N ASN A 251 0.32 -13.33 6.59
CA ASN A 251 -0.46 -13.80 7.74
C ASN A 251 -1.87 -14.26 7.32
N GLN A 252 -2.71 -14.61 8.29
CA GLN A 252 -4.06 -15.11 8.03
C GLN A 252 -5.03 -14.06 7.45
N TRP A 253 -4.61 -12.80 7.42
CA TRP A 253 -5.40 -11.65 6.99
C TRP A 253 -5.00 -11.15 5.60
N THR A 254 -3.84 -11.59 5.10
CA THR A 254 -3.41 -11.34 3.73
C THR A 254 -4.40 -11.96 2.75
N ARG A 255 -4.99 -11.14 1.88
CA ARG A 255 -5.93 -11.59 0.85
C ARG A 255 -5.23 -11.71 -0.49
N PHE A 256 -4.99 -12.93 -0.97
CA PHE A 256 -4.37 -13.16 -2.28
C PHE A 256 -5.40 -13.19 -3.43
N PRO A 257 -4.96 -12.99 -4.70
CA PRO A 257 -5.81 -13.20 -5.86
C PRO A 257 -6.35 -14.63 -5.94
N PRO A 258 -7.55 -14.85 -6.53
CA PRO A 258 -8.09 -16.19 -6.74
C PRO A 258 -7.11 -17.12 -7.46
N GLY A 259 -6.86 -18.30 -6.90
CA GLY A 259 -5.97 -19.31 -7.48
C GLY A 259 -4.47 -19.10 -7.19
N PHE A 260 -4.10 -18.07 -6.44
CA PHE A 260 -2.73 -17.90 -5.94
C PHE A 260 -2.51 -18.76 -4.69
N ASP A 261 -1.50 -19.63 -4.71
CA ASP A 261 -1.07 -20.42 -3.56
C ASP A 261 0.25 -19.84 -3.01
N PRO A 262 0.22 -19.09 -1.88
CA PRO A 262 1.40 -18.43 -1.34
C PRO A 262 2.48 -19.42 -0.88
N VAL A 263 2.09 -20.57 -0.35
CA VAL A 263 3.03 -21.60 0.12
C VAL A 263 3.75 -22.25 -1.06
N ALA A 264 3.01 -22.59 -2.13
CA ALA A 264 3.61 -23.13 -3.34
C ALA A 264 4.54 -22.13 -4.05
N ARG A 265 4.37 -20.83 -3.80
CA ARG A 265 5.23 -19.75 -4.33
C ARG A 265 6.42 -19.40 -3.43
N GLY A 266 6.55 -20.03 -2.26
CA GLY A 266 7.69 -19.88 -1.35
C GLY A 266 7.51 -18.88 -0.22
N LEU A 267 6.32 -18.26 -0.09
CA LEU A 267 6.05 -17.34 1.01
C LEU A 267 5.94 -18.11 2.33
N ARG A 268 6.43 -17.51 3.40
CA ARG A 268 6.36 -18.03 4.76
C ARG A 268 5.15 -17.47 5.48
N PHE A 269 4.24 -18.37 5.88
CA PHE A 269 3.17 -18.00 6.79
C PHE A 269 3.75 -17.66 8.15
N VAL A 270 3.51 -16.43 8.61
CA VAL A 270 3.76 -15.99 9.97
C VAL A 270 2.41 -15.62 10.54
N ARG A 271 1.98 -16.33 11.59
CA ARG A 271 0.77 -15.95 12.31
C ARG A 271 1.08 -14.62 12.98
N SER A 272 0.56 -13.55 12.40
CA SER A 272 0.53 -12.24 13.03
C SER A 272 -0.72 -12.18 13.88
N ALA A 273 -0.56 -11.69 15.08
CA ALA A 273 -1.66 -11.48 15.97
C ALA A 273 -2.22 -10.10 15.54
N ASP A 274 -3.22 -10.08 14.66
CA ASP A 274 -3.87 -8.82 14.28
C ASP A 274 -4.32 -8.12 15.55
N GLY A 275 -4.16 -6.81 15.64
CA GLY A 275 -4.55 -6.07 16.82
C GLY A 275 -3.61 -6.25 18.02
N ASP A 276 -2.37 -6.70 17.79
CA ASP A 276 -1.23 -6.59 18.71
C ASP A 276 -0.65 -5.17 18.55
N PHE A 277 -1.14 -4.24 19.38
CA PHE A 277 -0.78 -2.82 19.30
C PHE A 277 0.46 -2.48 20.13
N ASP A 278 0.86 -3.35 21.07
CA ASP A 278 2.05 -3.17 21.89
C ASP A 278 3.30 -3.89 21.36
N GLY A 279 3.12 -4.77 20.38
CA GLY A 279 4.17 -5.47 19.65
C GLY A 279 4.79 -6.63 20.42
N ASP A 280 4.12 -7.15 21.45
CA ASP A 280 4.62 -8.24 22.28
C ASP A 280 4.44 -9.64 21.65
N GLY A 281 3.74 -9.73 20.51
CA GLY A 281 3.46 -10.95 19.77
C GLY A 281 2.21 -11.69 20.24
N GLN A 282 1.46 -11.13 21.19
CA GLN A 282 0.18 -11.60 21.67
C GLN A 282 -0.89 -10.56 21.34
N VAL A 283 -2.13 -11.01 21.26
CA VAL A 283 -3.27 -10.10 21.21
C VAL A 283 -3.96 -10.38 22.53
N LEU A 284 -3.99 -9.43 23.45
CA LEU A 284 -4.51 -9.57 24.80
C LEU A 284 -5.37 -8.34 25.15
N ASN A 285 -5.82 -8.25 26.40
CA ASN A 285 -6.63 -7.12 26.84
C ASN A 285 -5.82 -5.82 26.90
N ASP A 286 -4.48 -5.91 27.05
CA ASP A 286 -3.59 -4.76 27.00
C ASP A 286 -3.64 -4.05 25.63
N ASP A 287 -3.78 -4.80 24.54
CA ASP A 287 -3.97 -4.24 23.20
C ASP A 287 -5.34 -3.57 23.04
N LEU A 288 -6.39 -4.21 23.54
CA LEU A 288 -7.73 -3.63 23.54
C LEU A 288 -7.74 -2.30 24.31
N GLN A 289 -7.02 -2.24 25.43
CA GLN A 289 -6.86 -1.02 26.20
C GLN A 289 -6.04 0.02 25.43
N ALA A 290 -4.96 -0.38 24.76
CA ALA A 290 -4.19 0.52 23.91
C ALA A 290 -5.04 1.14 22.79
N LEU A 291 -5.95 0.38 22.19
CA LEU A 291 -6.92 0.87 21.21
C LEU A 291 -7.92 1.85 21.82
N ILE A 292 -8.49 1.50 22.98
CA ILE A 292 -9.45 2.34 23.71
C ILE A 292 -8.83 3.69 24.08
N ASP A 293 -7.57 3.68 24.55
CA ASP A 293 -6.81 4.86 24.95
C ASP A 293 -6.51 5.80 23.78
N HIS A 294 -6.44 5.28 22.55
CA HIS A 294 -6.16 6.03 21.34
C HIS A 294 -7.41 6.38 20.53
N ARG A 295 -8.61 6.21 21.08
CA ARG A 295 -9.85 6.69 20.44
C ARG A 295 -9.83 8.21 20.30
N GLY A 296 -10.23 8.67 19.12
CA GLY A 296 -10.12 10.06 18.70
C GLY A 296 -8.70 10.48 18.29
N SER A 297 -7.73 9.55 18.27
CA SER A 297 -6.41 9.82 17.70
C SER A 297 -6.47 9.84 16.17
N SER A 298 -5.48 10.47 15.56
CA SER A 298 -5.23 10.42 14.12
C SER A 298 -4.26 9.31 13.72
N ASP A 299 -3.89 8.43 14.66
CA ASP A 299 -2.95 7.34 14.40
C ASP A 299 -3.70 6.16 13.79
N LEU A 300 -3.66 6.07 12.46
CA LEU A 300 -4.41 5.08 11.68
C LEU A 300 -3.97 3.64 11.92
N LYS A 301 -2.92 3.39 12.72
CA LYS A 301 -2.63 2.03 13.19
C LYS A 301 -3.75 1.46 14.08
N TYR A 302 -4.52 2.34 14.74
CA TYR A 302 -5.66 1.98 15.58
C TYR A 302 -7.00 1.98 14.84
N ASP A 303 -7.02 2.36 13.55
CA ASP A 303 -8.20 2.31 12.68
C ASP A 303 -8.38 0.88 12.13
N VAL A 304 -8.96 0.02 12.97
CA VAL A 304 -9.17 -1.41 12.72
C VAL A 304 -10.23 -1.64 11.65
N ASP A 305 -11.31 -0.85 11.65
CA ASP A 305 -12.41 -1.00 10.71
C ASP A 305 -12.16 -0.28 9.36
N ARG A 306 -11.10 0.53 9.32
CA ARG A 306 -10.53 1.20 8.14
C ARG A 306 -11.44 2.29 7.57
N ASN A 307 -12.11 3.03 8.45
CA ASN A 307 -13.01 4.12 8.10
C ASN A 307 -12.36 5.52 8.20
N GLU A 308 -11.05 5.57 8.47
CA GLU A 308 -10.21 6.77 8.68
C GLU A 308 -10.50 7.54 9.97
N ILE A 309 -11.26 6.95 10.89
CA ILE A 309 -11.65 7.54 12.17
C ILE A 309 -11.41 6.49 13.25
N VAL A 310 -10.42 6.73 14.11
CA VAL A 310 -10.21 5.87 15.29
C VAL A 310 -11.32 6.17 16.30
N ASP A 311 -12.34 5.33 16.34
CA ASP A 311 -13.48 5.46 17.23
C ASP A 311 -13.92 4.13 17.86
N HIS A 312 -15.11 4.13 18.43
CA HIS A 312 -15.62 2.95 19.13
C HIS A 312 -15.93 1.78 18.16
N SER A 313 -16.12 2.05 16.88
CA SER A 313 -16.32 1.04 15.84
C SER A 313 -15.08 0.17 15.65
N ASP A 314 -13.88 0.72 15.84
CA ASP A 314 -12.62 -0.03 15.82
C ASP A 314 -12.50 -1.00 16.99
N VAL A 315 -12.91 -0.58 18.18
CA VAL A 315 -12.97 -1.46 19.37
C VAL A 315 -13.87 -2.64 19.08
N VAL A 316 -15.04 -2.39 18.49
CA VAL A 316 -15.97 -3.45 18.09
C VAL A 316 -15.37 -4.34 17.02
N ALA A 317 -14.75 -3.77 15.98
CA ALA A 317 -14.10 -4.53 14.92
C ALA A 317 -12.94 -5.37 15.45
N TRP A 318 -12.16 -4.86 16.41
CA TRP A 318 -11.12 -5.63 17.06
C TRP A 318 -11.71 -6.82 17.85
N ILE A 319 -12.79 -6.62 18.60
CA ILE A 319 -13.43 -7.70 19.36
C ILE A 319 -14.05 -8.75 18.42
N THR A 320 -14.76 -8.32 17.37
CA THR A 320 -15.53 -9.23 16.52
C THR A 320 -14.72 -9.84 15.39
N ASP A 321 -13.86 -9.04 14.77
CA ASP A 321 -13.21 -9.38 13.51
C ASP A 321 -11.79 -9.86 13.75
N ILE A 322 -11.11 -9.36 14.79
CA ILE A 322 -9.77 -9.80 15.19
C ILE A 322 -9.83 -10.91 16.24
N LYS A 323 -10.50 -10.68 17.37
CA LYS A 323 -10.60 -11.64 18.48
C LYS A 323 -11.62 -12.75 18.29
N HIS A 324 -12.55 -12.57 17.36
CA HIS A 324 -13.65 -13.50 17.11
C HIS A 324 -14.49 -13.84 18.35
N THR A 325 -14.64 -12.88 19.25
CA THR A 325 -15.51 -13.02 20.41
C THR A 325 -16.70 -12.05 20.35
N GLN A 326 -17.41 -11.95 21.47
CA GLN A 326 -18.61 -11.17 21.68
C GLN A 326 -18.30 -10.01 22.62
N VAL A 327 -18.93 -8.87 22.36
CA VAL A 327 -18.93 -7.77 23.34
C VAL A 327 -19.53 -8.28 24.65
N GLY A 328 -18.83 -8.11 25.76
CA GLY A 328 -19.24 -8.62 27.07
C GLY A 328 -18.66 -9.97 27.46
N ASP A 329 -18.00 -10.70 26.55
CA ASP A 329 -17.17 -11.87 26.92
C ASP A 329 -15.85 -11.38 27.51
N VAL A 330 -15.79 -11.35 28.84
CA VAL A 330 -14.65 -10.83 29.60
C VAL A 330 -13.59 -11.89 29.81
N ASN A 331 -14.00 -13.16 29.89
CA ASN A 331 -13.06 -14.27 30.09
C ASN A 331 -12.51 -14.83 28.76
N LEU A 332 -12.98 -14.30 27.63
CA LEU A 332 -12.56 -14.61 26.26
C LEU A 332 -12.77 -16.08 25.87
N ASP A 333 -13.77 -16.76 26.42
CA ASP A 333 -14.11 -18.16 26.06
C ASP A 333 -14.95 -18.28 24.78
N GLY A 334 -15.23 -17.15 24.14
CA GLY A 334 -16.02 -17.02 22.92
C GLY A 334 -17.52 -16.86 23.18
N ARG A 335 -17.95 -16.68 24.44
CA ARG A 335 -19.37 -16.56 24.82
C ARG A 335 -19.56 -15.42 25.79
N PHE A 336 -20.59 -14.60 25.56
CA PHE A 336 -21.08 -13.71 26.58
C PHE A 336 -22.18 -14.40 27.41
N ASP A 337 -21.88 -14.80 28.64
CA ASP A 337 -22.80 -15.53 29.52
C ASP A 337 -22.78 -15.11 31.02
N GLU A 338 -23.30 -15.99 31.89
CA GLU A 338 -23.41 -15.73 33.33
C GLU A 338 -22.03 -15.59 34.00
N LEU A 339 -21.02 -16.28 33.48
CA LEU A 339 -19.66 -16.27 34.04
C LEU A 339 -18.99 -14.90 33.84
N ASP A 340 -19.18 -14.25 32.69
CA ASP A 340 -18.64 -12.92 32.43
C ASP A 340 -19.24 -11.86 33.37
N LEU A 341 -20.57 -11.90 33.52
CA LEU A 341 -21.27 -11.01 34.43
C LEU A 341 -20.85 -11.23 35.88
N MET A 342 -20.59 -12.48 36.27
CA MET A 342 -20.07 -12.79 37.60
C MET A 342 -18.67 -12.21 37.82
N VAL A 343 -17.79 -12.25 36.81
CA VAL A 343 -16.44 -11.68 36.89
C VAL A 343 -16.51 -10.17 37.13
N VAL A 344 -17.20 -9.42 36.26
CA VAL A 344 -17.26 -7.94 36.37
C VAL A 344 -17.98 -7.46 37.63
N LEU A 345 -19.02 -8.16 38.08
CA LEU A 345 -19.74 -7.80 39.31
C LEU A 345 -18.93 -8.12 40.58
N GLN A 346 -18.03 -9.11 40.53
CA GLN A 346 -17.13 -9.41 41.65
C GLN A 346 -16.00 -8.41 41.78
N ILE A 347 -15.54 -7.83 40.67
CA ILE A 347 -14.55 -6.74 40.65
C ILE A 347 -15.11 -5.50 41.39
N GLY A 348 -16.43 -5.31 41.39
CA GLY A 348 -17.11 -4.34 42.24
C GLY A 348 -17.04 -2.90 41.74
N MET A 349 -16.81 -2.71 40.43
CA MET A 349 -16.72 -1.40 39.78
C MET A 349 -18.05 -0.92 39.18
N TYR A 350 -19.14 -1.70 39.34
CA TYR A 350 -20.46 -1.35 38.84
C TYR A 350 -21.06 -0.14 39.58
N GLU A 351 -21.49 0.87 38.81
CA GLU A 351 -22.07 2.13 39.33
C GLU A 351 -21.15 2.79 40.38
N PRO A 352 -19.92 3.18 39.98
CA PRO A 352 -18.98 3.79 40.90
C PRO A 352 -19.54 5.12 41.40
N ASP A 353 -19.37 5.39 42.70
CA ASP A 353 -19.85 6.62 43.32
C ASP A 353 -19.15 7.85 42.70
N ARG A 354 -19.82 8.50 41.74
CA ARG A 354 -19.30 9.57 40.85
C ARG A 354 -18.75 10.80 41.59
N TYR A 355 -18.89 10.85 42.91
CA TYR A 355 -18.43 11.92 43.77
C TYR A 355 -16.97 11.76 44.23
N TYR A 356 -16.39 10.56 44.14
CA TYR A 356 -15.02 10.30 44.58
C TYR A 356 -14.04 10.28 43.40
N LEU A 357 -13.29 11.38 43.22
CA LEU A 357 -12.24 11.60 42.20
C LEU A 357 -11.01 10.67 42.31
N SER A 358 -11.09 9.58 43.08
CA SER A 358 -9.98 8.66 43.36
C SER A 358 -10.26 7.22 42.99
N GLN A 359 -11.38 6.92 42.32
CA GLN A 359 -11.63 5.57 41.80
C GLN A 359 -10.89 5.42 40.46
N PRO A 360 -10.20 4.28 40.24
CA PRO A 360 -9.63 3.99 38.94
C PRO A 360 -10.75 3.89 37.89
N ASN A 361 -10.47 4.35 36.67
CA ASN A 361 -11.37 4.15 35.55
C ASN A 361 -11.59 2.64 35.35
N ALA A 362 -12.81 2.25 35.02
CA ALA A 362 -13.07 0.90 34.57
C ALA A 362 -12.39 0.68 33.21
N ASP A 363 -11.97 -0.54 33.00
CA ASP A 363 -11.42 -1.08 31.77
C ASP A 363 -12.33 -2.20 31.26
N TRP A 364 -11.96 -2.81 30.13
CA TRP A 364 -12.75 -3.90 29.54
C TRP A 364 -12.97 -5.08 30.51
N GLU A 365 -11.94 -5.47 31.29
CA GLU A 365 -12.01 -6.59 32.22
C GLU A 365 -12.91 -6.32 33.42
N SER A 366 -13.02 -5.05 33.82
CA SER A 366 -13.87 -4.60 34.92
C SER A 366 -15.27 -4.15 34.48
N GLY A 367 -15.56 -4.16 33.18
CA GLY A 367 -16.89 -4.05 32.61
C GLY A 367 -17.17 -2.82 31.74
N ASP A 368 -16.18 -1.98 31.45
CA ASP A 368 -16.32 -0.82 30.56
C ASP A 368 -16.33 -1.26 29.08
N TRP A 369 -17.45 -1.85 28.66
CA TRP A 369 -17.58 -2.42 27.31
C TRP A 369 -17.92 -1.37 26.24
N ASN A 370 -18.41 -0.20 26.65
CA ASN A 370 -18.60 0.93 25.74
C ASN A 370 -17.35 1.85 25.69
N GLY A 371 -16.43 1.66 26.63
CA GLY A 371 -15.15 2.34 26.74
C GLY A 371 -15.24 3.76 27.32
N ASP A 372 -16.33 4.19 27.95
CA ASP A 372 -16.43 5.57 28.47
C ASP A 372 -15.65 5.82 29.78
N GLY A 373 -14.91 4.82 30.25
CA GLY A 373 -14.11 4.82 31.47
C GLY A 373 -14.90 4.39 32.71
N TYR A 374 -16.16 3.99 32.56
CA TYR A 374 -17.04 3.60 33.66
C TYR A 374 -17.74 2.27 33.36
N PHE A 375 -17.95 1.45 34.40
CA PHE A 375 -18.83 0.30 34.29
C PHE A 375 -20.20 0.66 34.89
N ASP A 376 -21.17 0.95 34.03
CA ASP A 376 -22.53 1.29 34.44
C ASP A 376 -23.62 0.60 33.60
N ALA A 377 -24.87 1.02 33.76
CA ALA A 377 -25.99 0.43 33.02
C ALA A 377 -25.82 0.55 31.48
N GLY A 378 -25.08 1.55 30.99
CA GLY A 378 -24.73 1.75 29.59
C GLY A 378 -23.97 0.56 29.02
N ASP A 379 -22.96 0.05 29.74
CA ASP A 379 -22.15 -1.10 29.31
C ASP A 379 -22.97 -2.38 29.23
N LEU A 380 -23.80 -2.61 30.24
CA LEU A 380 -24.69 -3.77 30.24
C LEU A 380 -25.62 -3.70 29.03
N VAL A 381 -26.28 -2.56 28.81
CA VAL A 381 -27.16 -2.38 27.63
C VAL A 381 -26.38 -2.60 26.33
N PHE A 382 -25.17 -2.07 26.25
CA PHE A 382 -24.30 -2.19 25.09
C PHE A 382 -23.93 -3.65 24.79
N ALA A 383 -23.45 -4.40 25.78
CA ALA A 383 -23.12 -5.82 25.64
C ALA A 383 -24.35 -6.69 25.41
N PHE A 384 -25.49 -6.43 26.03
CA PHE A 384 -26.71 -7.18 25.72
C PHE A 384 -27.22 -6.90 24.29
N ALA A 385 -27.03 -5.69 23.78
CA ALA A 385 -27.44 -5.32 22.42
C ALA A 385 -26.52 -5.89 21.33
N ARG A 386 -25.19 -5.97 21.58
CA ARG A 386 -24.19 -6.35 20.57
C ARG A 386 -23.50 -7.69 20.81
N GLY A 387 -23.42 -8.14 22.07
CA GLY A 387 -22.73 -9.35 22.51
C GLY A 387 -23.50 -10.63 22.22
N GLY A 388 -24.83 -10.61 22.19
CA GLY A 388 -25.61 -11.84 21.94
C GLY A 388 -25.58 -12.81 23.12
N TYR A 389 -26.04 -12.34 24.29
CA TYR A 389 -26.06 -13.11 25.54
C TYR A 389 -26.61 -14.54 25.38
N ARG A 390 -25.84 -15.54 25.82
CA ARG A 390 -26.09 -16.99 25.69
C ARG A 390 -26.23 -17.52 24.25
N GLN A 391 -25.81 -16.77 23.24
CA GLN A 391 -25.69 -17.33 21.90
C GLN A 391 -24.47 -18.26 21.84
N PRO A 392 -24.51 -19.33 21.02
CA PRO A 392 -23.35 -20.17 20.82
C PRO A 392 -22.16 -19.35 20.31
N ALA A 393 -20.95 -19.76 20.68
CA ALA A 393 -19.71 -19.10 20.26
C ALA A 393 -19.71 -18.87 18.74
N ARG A 394 -19.29 -17.67 18.32
CA ARG A 394 -19.18 -17.36 16.89
C ARG A 394 -18.23 -18.37 16.25
N ALA A 395 -18.70 -19.04 15.20
CA ALA A 395 -17.83 -19.90 14.43
C ALA A 395 -16.72 -19.03 13.82
N ALA A 396 -15.46 -19.26 14.20
CA ALA A 396 -14.33 -18.78 13.42
C ALA A 396 -14.60 -19.18 11.96
N HIS A 397 -14.41 -18.26 11.02
CA HIS A 397 -14.48 -18.62 9.61
C HIS A 397 -13.43 -19.72 9.39
N THR A 398 -13.89 -20.97 9.37
CA THR A 398 -13.04 -22.09 9.02
C THR A 398 -12.69 -21.86 7.55
N VAL A 399 -11.47 -21.40 7.31
CA VAL A 399 -10.74 -21.79 6.10
C VAL A 399 -11.02 -23.28 5.93
N PRO A 400 -11.45 -23.76 4.76
CA PRO A 400 -11.56 -25.19 4.57
C PRO A 400 -10.17 -25.74 4.91
N GLU A 401 -10.06 -26.44 6.05
CA GLU A 401 -8.96 -27.36 6.20
C GLU A 401 -8.95 -28.19 4.93
N PRO A 402 -7.78 -28.54 4.36
CA PRO A 402 -7.76 -29.48 3.25
C PRO A 402 -8.41 -30.78 3.75
N THR A 403 -9.71 -30.90 3.52
CA THR A 403 -10.57 -31.97 3.99
C THR A 403 -9.89 -33.26 3.58
N GLY A 404 -9.45 -34.06 4.54
CA GLY A 404 -9.57 -35.51 4.61
C GLY A 404 -9.28 -36.38 3.37
N VAL A 405 -8.70 -35.87 2.28
CA VAL A 405 -8.45 -36.62 1.04
C VAL A 405 -7.15 -37.42 1.14
N LEU A 406 -6.25 -37.06 2.06
CA LEU A 406 -5.03 -37.85 2.32
C LEU A 406 -5.24 -39.05 3.26
N LEU A 407 -6.33 -39.11 4.03
CA LEU A 407 -6.63 -40.27 4.90
C LEU A 407 -7.50 -41.36 4.25
N CYS A 408 -7.99 -41.16 3.02
CA CYS A 408 -8.72 -42.19 2.28
C CYS A 408 -7.87 -42.95 1.24
N LEU A 409 -6.65 -42.49 0.93
CA LEU A 409 -5.77 -43.15 -0.04
C LEU A 409 -4.80 -44.17 0.57
N GLY A 410 -4.62 -44.17 1.90
CA GLY A 410 -3.83 -45.19 2.62
C GLY A 410 -4.55 -46.52 2.86
N GLY A 411 -5.88 -46.55 2.76
CA GLY A 411 -6.69 -47.75 3.07
C GLY A 411 -6.87 -48.74 1.93
N TRP A 412 -6.60 -48.33 0.68
CA TRP A 412 -6.90 -49.17 -0.50
C TRP A 412 -5.68 -49.90 -1.10
N MET A 413 -4.46 -49.55 -0.70
CA MET A 413 -3.25 -50.28 -1.14
C MET A 413 -2.93 -51.54 -0.32
N HIS A 414 -3.55 -51.74 0.85
CA HIS A 414 -3.32 -52.95 1.68
C HIS A 414 -4.23 -54.14 1.38
N VAL A 415 -5.31 -53.96 0.60
CA VAL A 415 -6.23 -55.07 0.24
C VAL A 415 -5.87 -55.72 -1.11
N TRP A 416 -5.00 -55.09 -1.92
CA TRP A 416 -4.58 -55.64 -3.21
C TRP A 416 -3.24 -56.39 -3.21
N SER A 417 -2.42 -56.26 -2.15
CA SER A 417 -1.15 -57.01 -2.03
C SER A 417 -1.30 -58.42 -1.43
N LEU A 418 -2.46 -58.76 -0.86
CA LEU A 418 -2.73 -60.09 -0.26
C LEU A 418 -3.50 -61.06 -1.17
N ARG A 419 -3.80 -60.71 -2.43
CA ARG A 419 -4.50 -61.60 -3.38
C ARG A 419 -3.69 -62.08 -4.58
N ARG A 420 -2.36 -61.86 -4.61
CA ARG A 420 -1.48 -62.32 -5.70
C ARG A 420 -0.36 -63.29 -5.31
N SER A 421 -0.36 -63.88 -4.12
CA SER A 421 0.72 -64.82 -3.69
C SER A 421 0.36 -66.31 -3.68
N THR A 422 -0.76 -66.74 -4.28
CA THR A 422 -1.13 -68.17 -4.33
C THR A 422 -1.61 -68.62 -5.70
N THR A 423 -0.73 -68.63 -6.71
CA THR A 423 -0.77 -69.64 -7.78
C THR A 423 0.45 -69.56 -8.71
N ARG A 424 1.01 -70.74 -9.04
CA ARG A 424 2.14 -71.04 -9.96
C ARG A 424 3.52 -70.94 -9.27
N HIS A 425 4.32 -72.01 -9.12
CA HIS A 425 4.52 -73.18 -9.96
C HIS A 425 4.86 -74.44 -9.15
N ALA A 426 4.11 -75.51 -9.39
CA ALA A 426 4.61 -76.88 -9.36
C ALA A 426 4.56 -77.38 -10.80
N LEU A 427 5.72 -77.80 -11.34
CA LEU A 427 5.91 -78.88 -12.32
C LEU A 427 7.36 -78.84 -12.81
N THR A 428 8.19 -79.66 -12.16
CA THR A 428 9.44 -80.20 -12.69
C THR A 428 9.21 -81.68 -12.98
N ALA A 429 9.30 -82.06 -14.26
CA ALA A 429 9.77 -83.34 -14.82
C ALA A 429 9.40 -83.38 -16.31
#